data_AF-A0A661TBF6-F1
#
_entry.id   AF-A0A661TBF6-F1
#
_cell.length_a   1.000
_cell.length_b   1.000
_cell.length_c   1.000
_cell.angle_alpha   90.00
_cell.angle_beta   90.00
_cell.angle_gamma   90.00
#
_symmetry.space_group_name_H-M   'P 1'
#
loop_
_entity.id
_entity.type
_entity.pdbx_description
1 polymer ?
#
loop_
_entity_poly.entity_id
_entity_poly.type
_entity_poly.pdbx_seq_one_letter_code
_entity_poly.pdbx_strand_id
1 'polypeptide(L)'
;MKLKMWMLCLLLLLPALPGIAGQALKIPCEVLETSGSFNTNSNAFKGMHYMLVHQANAADRETLSTWLKAHSGTEIRFIVREKKYPGILCRMAYCFGRGLLLYTDKVTVADKDIIEVILPQ
;
A
#
# COMPACT_ATOMS: atom_id res chain seq x y z
N MET A 1 15.03 37.88 49.23
CA MET A 1 14.61 37.64 47.82
C MET A 1 15.19 36.30 47.33
N LYS A 2 14.51 35.18 47.60
CA LYS A 2 14.87 33.85 47.12
C LYS A 2 13.73 33.34 46.24
N LEU A 3 13.73 33.75 44.97
CA LEU A 3 12.72 33.32 43.99
C LEU A 3 13.37 33.09 42.63
N LYS A 4 14.38 32.21 42.60
CA LYS A 4 15.13 31.92 41.38
C LYS A 4 15.70 30.50 41.41
N MET A 5 14.89 29.50 41.75
CA MET A 5 15.35 28.10 41.70
C MET A 5 14.27 27.07 41.39
N TRP A 6 13.08 27.48 40.94
CA TRP A 6 11.96 26.57 40.68
C TRP A 6 11.50 26.56 39.21
N MET A 7 12.25 27.19 38.31
CA MET A 7 11.89 27.22 36.88
C MET A 7 12.72 26.27 36.00
N LEU A 8 13.66 25.52 36.58
CA LEU A 8 14.53 24.61 35.81
C LEU A 8 14.11 23.14 35.85
N CYS A 9 13.20 22.73 36.76
CA CYS A 9 12.73 21.34 36.84
C CYS A 9 11.53 21.02 35.95
N LEU A 10 10.87 22.02 35.36
CA LEU A 10 9.67 21.79 34.53
C LEU A 10 10.00 21.43 33.06
N LEU A 11 11.28 21.37 32.69
CA LEU A 11 11.71 21.04 31.32
C LEU A 11 12.03 19.55 31.09
N LEU A 12 11.95 18.70 32.13
CA LEU A 12 12.28 17.27 32.05
C LEU A 12 11.07 16.33 31.92
N LEU A 13 9.88 16.88 31.70
CA LEU A 13 8.63 16.14 31.49
C LEU A 13 8.11 16.34 30.06
N LEU A 14 8.99 16.30 29.05
CA LEU A 14 8.52 15.96 27.70
C LEU A 14 8.33 14.44 27.67
N PRO A 15 7.09 13.92 27.69
CA PRO A 15 6.89 12.53 27.31
C PRO A 15 7.40 12.41 25.87
N ALA A 16 8.30 11.44 25.64
CA ALA A 16 8.59 10.98 24.30
C ALA A 16 7.25 10.56 23.70
N LEU A 17 6.66 11.41 22.86
CA LEU A 17 5.51 11.05 22.06
C LEU A 17 5.94 9.81 21.28
N PRO A 18 5.31 8.63 21.47
CA PRO A 18 5.52 7.56 20.52
C PRO A 18 5.11 8.14 19.19
N GLY A 19 6.08 8.25 18.27
CA GLY A 19 5.80 8.69 16.91
C GLY A 19 4.61 7.87 16.44
N ILE A 20 3.54 8.56 16.04
CA ILE A 20 2.35 7.94 15.48
C ILE A 20 2.81 7.30 14.18
N ALA A 21 3.33 6.07 14.28
CA ALA A 21 3.52 5.21 13.14
C ALA A 21 2.11 4.88 12.69
N GLY A 22 1.61 5.63 11.70
CA GLY A 22 0.31 5.39 11.08
C GLY A 22 0.24 3.90 10.75
N GLN A 23 -0.70 3.20 11.36
CA GLN A 23 -0.83 1.76 11.15
C GLN A 23 -1.22 1.56 9.70
N ALA A 24 -0.27 1.08 8.88
CA ALA A 24 -0.54 0.81 7.48
C ALA A 24 -1.73 -0.15 7.36
N LEU A 25 -2.72 0.23 6.56
CA LEU A 25 -3.97 -0.50 6.41
C LEU A 25 -3.73 -1.73 5.54
N LYS A 26 -4.11 -2.92 6.00
CA LYS A 26 -4.01 -4.15 5.22
C LYS A 26 -5.38 -4.53 4.66
N ILE A 27 -5.47 -4.73 3.35
CA ILE A 27 -6.69 -5.17 2.67
C ILE A 27 -6.38 -6.44 1.88
N PRO A 28 -7.12 -7.55 2.11
CA PRO A 28 -7.03 -8.72 1.24
C PRO A 28 -7.67 -8.40 -0.12
N CYS A 29 -6.92 -8.62 -1.19
CA CYS A 29 -7.37 -8.37 -2.55
C CYS A 29 -7.32 -9.65 -3.36
N GLU A 30 -8.38 -9.92 -4.11
CA GLU A 30 -8.41 -10.97 -5.12
C GLU A 30 -7.82 -10.43 -6.43
N VAL A 31 -7.02 -11.26 -7.08
CA VAL A 31 -6.37 -10.98 -8.35
C VAL A 31 -7.33 -11.37 -9.48
N LEU A 32 -7.75 -10.40 -10.27
CA LEU A 32 -8.65 -10.60 -11.40
C LEU A 32 -7.92 -11.00 -12.68
N GLU A 33 -6.72 -10.45 -12.87
CA GLU A 33 -5.91 -10.68 -14.05
C GLU A 33 -4.44 -10.46 -13.69
N THR A 34 -3.55 -11.28 -14.25
CA THR A 34 -2.11 -11.09 -14.19
C THR A 34 -1.53 -10.80 -15.57
N SER A 35 -0.53 -9.93 -15.63
CA SER A 35 0.14 -9.60 -16.88
C SER A 35 0.93 -10.81 -17.41
N GLY A 36 0.72 -11.15 -18.68
CA GLY A 36 1.70 -11.93 -19.43
C GLY A 36 3.01 -11.15 -19.63
N SER A 37 3.96 -11.75 -20.34
CA SER A 37 5.17 -11.02 -20.75
C SER A 37 4.81 -9.89 -21.71
N PHE A 38 5.18 -8.66 -21.39
CA PHE A 38 5.06 -7.54 -22.32
C PHE A 38 5.93 -7.80 -23.57
N ASN A 39 5.31 -7.79 -24.74
CA ASN A 39 6.02 -7.84 -26.01
C ASN A 39 6.48 -6.42 -26.39
N THR A 40 7.66 -6.03 -25.93
CA THR A 40 8.20 -4.68 -26.13
C THR A 40 9.71 -4.71 -26.33
N ASN A 41 10.19 -3.86 -27.24
CA ASN A 41 11.62 -3.64 -27.48
C ASN A 41 12.21 -2.58 -26.54
N SER A 42 11.38 -1.92 -25.73
CA SER A 42 11.84 -0.90 -24.78
C SER A 42 12.34 -1.54 -23.49
N ASN A 43 13.60 -1.24 -23.16
CA ASN A 43 14.20 -1.66 -21.90
C ASN A 43 13.47 -1.07 -20.68
N ALA A 44 12.75 0.05 -20.81
CA ALA A 44 12.03 0.69 -19.71
C ALA A 44 10.86 -0.15 -19.18
N PHE A 45 10.30 -1.05 -20.00
CA PHE A 45 9.19 -1.92 -19.62
C PHE A 45 9.65 -3.36 -19.35
N LYS A 46 10.94 -3.65 -19.52
CA LYS A 46 11.48 -4.99 -19.35
C LYS A 46 11.38 -5.40 -17.87
N GLY A 47 10.68 -6.50 -17.62
CA GLY A 47 10.46 -7.00 -16.25
C GLY A 47 9.38 -6.24 -15.48
N MET A 48 8.68 -5.30 -16.11
CA MET A 48 7.45 -4.77 -15.54
C MET A 48 6.37 -5.85 -15.60
N HIS A 49 5.53 -5.89 -14.58
CA HIS A 49 4.36 -6.74 -14.48
C HIS A 49 3.19 -5.91 -13.96
N TYR A 50 1.97 -6.32 -14.27
CA TYR A 50 0.77 -5.78 -13.65
C TYR A 50 -0.11 -6.90 -13.11
N MET A 51 -0.92 -6.56 -12.12
CA MET A 51 -2.07 -7.35 -11.74
C MET A 51 -3.28 -6.43 -11.54
N LEU A 52 -4.41 -6.85 -12.07
CA LEU A 52 -5.69 -6.23 -11.79
C LEU A 52 -6.23 -6.82 -10.50
N VAL A 53 -6.54 -5.99 -9.51
CA VAL A 53 -7.01 -6.45 -8.21
C VAL A 53 -8.31 -5.78 -7.81
N HIS A 54 -9.09 -6.46 -6.99
CA HIS A 54 -10.23 -5.89 -6.27
C HIS A 54 -10.29 -6.47 -4.85
N GLN A 55 -11.06 -5.86 -3.96
CA GLN A 55 -11.20 -6.39 -2.59
C GLN A 55 -11.72 -7.84 -2.60
N ALA A 56 -11.10 -8.72 -1.82
CA ALA A 56 -11.57 -10.09 -1.63
C ALA A 56 -12.82 -10.14 -0.75
N ASN A 57 -12.93 -9.22 0.22
CA ASN A 57 -14.10 -9.07 1.07
C ASN A 57 -14.92 -7.84 0.66
N ALA A 58 -16.23 -8.02 0.48
CA ALA A 58 -17.16 -6.95 0.14
C ALA A 58 -17.17 -5.80 1.16
N ALA A 59 -16.87 -6.08 2.44
CA ALA A 59 -16.78 -5.07 3.50
C ALA A 59 -15.67 -4.04 3.24
N ASP A 60 -14.59 -4.42 2.55
CA ASP A 60 -13.45 -3.55 2.30
C ASP A 60 -13.62 -2.69 1.04
N ARG A 61 -14.73 -2.85 0.31
CA ARG A 61 -14.95 -2.20 -0.99
C ARG A 61 -14.90 -0.68 -0.89
N GLU A 62 -15.60 -0.12 0.09
CA GLU A 62 -15.65 1.33 0.26
C GLU A 62 -14.28 1.88 0.68
N THR A 63 -13.61 1.17 1.61
CA THR A 63 -12.28 1.52 2.09
C THR A 63 -11.25 1.53 0.96
N LEU A 64 -11.15 0.46 0.18
CA LEU A 64 -10.24 0.36 -0.95
C LEU A 64 -10.56 1.41 -2.02
N SER A 65 -11.84 1.57 -2.37
CA SER A 65 -12.27 2.57 -3.36
C SER A 65 -11.91 4.00 -2.93
N THR A 66 -12.16 4.36 -1.68
CA THR A 66 -11.85 5.69 -1.14
C THR A 66 -10.35 5.93 -1.12
N TRP A 67 -9.56 4.93 -0.68
CA TRP A 67 -8.11 5.04 -0.69
C TRP A 67 -7.56 5.20 -2.11
N LEU A 68 -8.03 4.39 -3.07
CA LEU A 68 -7.64 4.48 -4.49
C LEU A 68 -7.98 5.85 -5.10
N LYS A 69 -9.09 6.49 -4.69
CA LYS A 69 -9.45 7.83 -5.15
C LYS A 69 -8.45 8.89 -4.68
N ALA A 70 -7.94 8.76 -3.46
CA ALA A 70 -7.04 9.73 -2.84
C ALA A 70 -5.55 9.50 -3.20
N HIS A 71 -5.14 8.23 -3.37
CA HIS A 71 -3.72 7.83 -3.43
C HIS A 71 -3.38 7.02 -4.69
N SER A 72 -4.08 7.28 -5.81
CA SER A 72 -3.78 6.59 -7.07
C SER A 72 -2.35 6.88 -7.52
N GLY A 73 -1.59 5.84 -7.85
CA GLY A 73 -0.20 5.94 -8.29
C GLY A 73 0.81 5.98 -7.15
N THR A 74 0.37 5.75 -5.91
CA THR A 74 1.25 5.67 -4.74
C THR A 74 1.95 4.32 -4.65
N GLU A 75 3.20 4.34 -4.16
CA GLU A 75 3.93 3.12 -3.81
C GLU A 75 3.29 2.44 -2.60
N ILE A 76 3.02 1.14 -2.75
CA ILE A 76 2.48 0.29 -1.71
C ILE A 76 3.36 -0.93 -1.52
N ARG A 77 3.02 -1.76 -0.53
CA ARG A 77 3.61 -3.08 -0.37
C ARG A 77 2.52 -4.13 -0.49
N PHE A 78 2.82 -5.27 -1.09
CA PHE A 78 1.88 -6.39 -1.13
C PHE A 78 2.57 -7.68 -0.69
N ILE A 79 1.81 -8.61 -0.12
CA ILE A 79 2.32 -9.88 0.38
C ILE A 79 1.75 -11.02 -0.46
N VAL A 80 2.66 -11.86 -0.96
CA VAL A 80 2.35 -13.12 -1.65
C VAL A 80 3.19 -14.21 -1.00
N ARG A 81 2.53 -15.28 -0.52
CA ARG A 81 3.21 -16.42 0.14
C ARG A 81 4.23 -15.96 1.19
N GLU A 82 3.80 -15.09 2.10
CA GLU A 82 4.60 -14.51 3.21
C GLU A 82 5.75 -13.58 2.79
N LYS A 83 5.96 -13.37 1.49
CA LYS A 83 6.98 -12.45 0.97
C LYS A 83 6.37 -11.11 0.62
N LYS A 84 7.06 -10.04 1.02
CA LYS A 84 6.62 -8.66 0.82
C LYS A 84 7.32 -8.04 -0.38
N TYR A 85 6.54 -7.47 -1.29
CA TYR A 85 7.01 -6.90 -2.55
C TYR A 85 6.61 -5.42 -2.64
N PRO A 86 7.46 -4.56 -3.22
CA PRO A 86 7.07 -3.20 -3.58
C PRO A 86 6.21 -3.20 -4.85
N GLY A 87 5.32 -2.22 -4.97
CA GLY A 87 4.56 -1.98 -6.19
C GLY A 87 3.88 -0.62 -6.18
N ILE A 88 3.31 -0.22 -7.30
CA ILE A 88 2.54 1.02 -7.44
C ILE A 88 1.09 0.66 -7.70
N LEU A 89 0.16 1.21 -6.91
CA LEU A 89 -1.26 0.93 -7.04
C LEU A 89 -2.01 2.10 -7.67
N CYS A 90 -2.50 1.90 -8.89
CA CYS A 90 -3.24 2.90 -9.66
C CYS A 90 -4.74 2.62 -9.62
N ARG A 91 -5.55 3.66 -9.50
CA ARG A 91 -7.01 3.54 -9.61
C ARG A 91 -7.44 3.33 -11.06
N MET A 92 -8.40 2.45 -11.28
CA MET A 92 -9.11 2.37 -12.56
C MET A 92 -10.38 3.25 -12.54
N ALA A 93 -10.43 4.27 -13.41
CA ALA A 93 -11.45 5.32 -13.38
C ALA A 93 -12.90 4.80 -13.47
N TYR A 94 -13.16 3.83 -14.35
CA TYR A 94 -14.51 3.30 -14.65
C TYR A 94 -14.83 1.97 -13.94
N CYS A 95 -14.01 1.59 -12.97
CA CYS A 95 -13.98 0.26 -12.39
C CYS A 95 -13.92 0.35 -10.86
N PHE A 96 -15.04 0.71 -10.24
CA PHE A 96 -15.13 0.96 -8.79
C PHE A 96 -14.57 -0.21 -7.95
N GLY A 97 -13.65 0.10 -7.04
CA GLY A 97 -13.00 -0.90 -6.18
C GLY A 97 -11.90 -1.70 -6.85
N ARG A 98 -11.56 -1.41 -8.12
CA ARG A 98 -10.44 -2.07 -8.82
C ARG A 98 -9.20 -1.19 -8.86
N GLY A 99 -8.06 -1.82 -8.59
CA GLY A 99 -6.73 -1.23 -8.70
C GLY A 99 -5.88 -1.97 -9.71
N LEU A 100 -5.06 -1.24 -10.45
CA LEU A 100 -3.98 -1.79 -11.27
C LEU A 100 -2.69 -1.70 -10.46
N LEU A 101 -2.18 -2.85 -10.01
CA LEU A 101 -0.93 -2.93 -9.26
C LEU A 101 0.22 -3.23 -10.22
N LEU A 102 1.17 -2.32 -10.31
CA LEU A 102 2.39 -2.43 -11.11
C LEU A 102 3.56 -2.85 -10.22
N TYR A 103 4.40 -3.77 -10.69
CA TYR A 103 5.56 -4.26 -9.95
C TYR A 103 6.63 -4.81 -10.90
N THR A 104 7.84 -5.02 -10.39
CA THR A 104 8.98 -5.51 -11.21
C THR A 104 9.55 -6.85 -10.74
N ASP A 105 9.20 -7.26 -9.51
CA ASP A 105 9.63 -8.53 -8.97
C ASP A 105 8.97 -9.71 -9.70
N LYS A 106 9.72 -10.80 -9.86
CA LYS A 106 9.14 -12.06 -10.34
C LYS A 106 8.29 -12.68 -9.23
N VAL A 107 6.99 -12.49 -9.31
CA VAL A 107 6.01 -13.04 -8.37
C VAL A 107 5.13 -14.06 -9.10
N THR A 108 4.96 -15.25 -8.51
CA THR A 108 4.05 -16.27 -9.03
C THR A 108 2.70 -16.13 -8.34
N VAL A 109 1.75 -15.56 -9.07
CA VAL A 109 0.35 -15.34 -8.68
C VAL A 109 -0.53 -15.78 -9.84
N ALA A 110 -1.63 -16.44 -9.56
CA ALA A 110 -2.64 -16.80 -10.55
C ALA A 110 -3.90 -15.94 -10.38
N ASP A 111 -4.73 -15.92 -11.42
CA ASP A 111 -6.06 -15.32 -11.31
C ASP A 111 -6.86 -16.03 -10.20
N LYS A 112 -7.63 -15.25 -9.45
CA LYS A 112 -8.39 -15.60 -8.24
C LYS A 112 -7.56 -15.85 -6.97
N ASP A 113 -6.24 -15.73 -7.03
CA ASP A 113 -5.43 -15.74 -5.81
C ASP A 113 -5.77 -14.52 -4.94
N ILE A 114 -5.71 -14.71 -3.62
CA ILE A 114 -5.85 -13.63 -2.65
C ILE A 114 -4.44 -13.21 -2.18
N ILE A 115 -4.16 -11.91 -2.28
CA ILE A 115 -2.94 -11.27 -1.81
C ILE A 115 -3.27 -10.24 -0.73
N GLU A 116 -2.35 -9.95 0.19
CA GLU A 116 -2.53 -8.81 1.10
C GLU A 116 -1.92 -7.55 0.49
N VAL A 117 -2.70 -6.48 0.39
CA VAL A 117 -2.22 -5.15 -0.01
C VAL A 117 -2.09 -4.28 1.23
N ILE A 118 -0.91 -3.70 1.44
CA ILE A 118 -0.58 -2.82 2.56
C ILE A 118 -0.56 -1.39 2.04
N LEU A 119 -1.59 -0.64 2.44
CA LEU A 119 -1.84 0.74 2.06
C LEU A 119 -1.21 1.69 3.10
N PRO A 120 -0.31 2.60 2.71
CA PRO A 120 0.15 3.66 3.59
C PRO A 120 -1.01 4.62 3.93
N GLN A 121 -0.97 5.19 5.13
CA GLN A 121 -1.88 6.24 5.58
C GLN A 121 -1.31 7.62 5.26
#